data_AF-A0A0D6NMS5-F1
#
_entry.id   AF-A0A0D6NMS5-F1
#
_cell.length_a   1.000
_cell.length_b   1.000
_cell.length_c   1.000
_cell.angle_alpha   90.00
_cell.angle_beta   90.00
_cell.angle_gamma   90.00
#
_symmetry.space_group_name_H-M   'P 1'
#
loop_
_entity.id
_entity.type
_entity.pdbx_description
1 polymer ?
#
loop_
_entity_poly.entity_id
_entity_poly.type
_entity_poly.pdbx_seq_one_letter_code
_entity_poly.pdbx_strand_id
1 'polypeptide(L)'
;MVNINNIPKAALCYSIALCLGAFLTPPALAFKAPAYQEAPQSAPNEAELQEHKHYRNMDGKTVHSPAHTKSGQAPPGASAKCGDGSYSFSLHHRGTCSRHGGVAEWL
;
A
#
# COMPACT_ATOMS: atom_id res chain seq x y z
N MET A 1 -14.54 -17.40 1.17
CA MET A 1 -15.53 -16.46 1.73
C MET A 1 -15.09 -16.16 3.16
N VAL A 2 -14.36 -15.06 3.40
CA VAL A 2 -13.96 -14.69 4.76
C VAL A 2 -15.10 -13.93 5.42
N ASN A 3 -15.37 -14.37 6.63
CA ASN A 3 -16.57 -14.24 7.44
C ASN A 3 -16.52 -12.94 8.27
N ILE A 4 -17.63 -12.17 8.28
CA ILE A 4 -17.75 -10.79 8.79
C ILE A 4 -17.91 -10.72 10.34
N ASN A 5 -17.77 -11.83 11.07
CA ASN A 5 -18.06 -11.92 12.51
C ASN A 5 -16.95 -11.37 13.46
N ASN A 6 -16.30 -10.25 13.15
CA ASN A 6 -15.39 -9.61 14.11
C ASN A 6 -15.55 -8.09 14.16
N ILE A 7 -16.68 -7.65 14.70
CA ILE A 7 -16.94 -6.28 15.09
C ILE A 7 -16.71 -6.21 16.62
N PRO A 8 -15.69 -5.50 17.13
CA PRO A 8 -15.59 -5.27 18.56
C PRO A 8 -16.70 -4.32 19.02
N LYS A 9 -17.55 -4.84 19.90
CA LYS A 9 -18.58 -4.11 20.63
C LYS A 9 -17.91 -3.14 21.61
N ALA A 10 -17.94 -1.84 21.31
CA ALA A 10 -17.73 -0.81 22.32
C ALA A 10 -19.11 -0.22 22.69
N ALA A 11 -19.66 -0.73 23.78
CA ALA A 11 -20.72 -0.07 24.53
C ALA A 11 -20.15 1.18 25.21
N LEU A 12 -20.91 2.27 25.21
CA LEU A 12 -21.19 3.18 26.34
C LEU A 12 -21.83 4.45 25.74
N CYS A 13 -23.13 4.67 25.94
CA CYS A 13 -23.67 5.56 26.99
C CYS A 13 -23.17 7.00 26.82
N TYR A 14 -24.01 7.93 26.34
CA TYR A 14 -24.03 9.29 26.87
C TYR A 14 -25.37 10.01 26.55
N SER A 15 -26.14 10.14 27.62
CA SER A 15 -27.21 11.06 28.00
C SER A 15 -27.65 12.16 27.02
N ILE A 16 -28.99 12.26 26.89
CA ILE A 16 -29.71 13.44 26.40
C ILE A 16 -29.45 14.60 27.37
N ALA A 17 -28.78 15.66 26.91
CA ALA A 17 -28.72 16.94 27.60
C ALA A 17 -29.08 18.05 26.60
N LEU A 18 -30.32 18.55 26.72
CA LEU A 18 -30.79 19.77 26.06
C LEU A 18 -30.11 20.96 26.74
N CYS A 19 -28.96 21.38 26.21
CA CYS A 19 -28.32 22.65 26.56
C CYS A 19 -28.51 23.63 25.39
N LEU A 20 -29.42 24.59 25.57
CA LEU A 20 -29.49 25.82 24.78
C LEU A 20 -28.23 26.65 25.07
N GLY A 21 -27.15 26.37 24.35
CA GLY A 21 -25.90 27.13 24.38
C GLY A 21 -25.68 27.81 23.04
N ALA A 22 -25.59 29.13 23.04
CA ALA A 22 -25.27 29.92 21.85
C ALA A 22 -23.94 29.44 21.24
N PHE A 23 -24.03 28.81 20.06
CA PHE A 23 -22.89 28.31 19.32
C PHE A 23 -22.10 29.48 18.73
N LEU A 24 -21.08 29.95 19.44
CA LEU A 24 -19.96 30.65 18.82
C LEU A 24 -19.20 29.59 18.00
N THR A 25 -19.59 29.39 16.74
CA THR A 25 -18.90 28.48 15.83
C THR A 25 -17.49 29.01 15.59
N PRO A 26 -16.42 28.36 16.08
CA PRO A 26 -15.09 28.70 15.60
C PRO A 26 -15.04 28.42 14.09
N PRO A 27 -14.39 29.28 13.28
CA PRO A 27 -14.20 28.98 11.88
C PRO A 27 -13.42 27.67 11.80
N ALA A 28 -14.02 26.66 11.16
CA ALA A 28 -13.34 25.43 10.84
C ALA A 28 -12.18 25.79 9.90
N LEU A 29 -10.99 25.95 10.46
CA LEU A 29 -9.76 25.91 9.69
C LEU A 29 -9.69 24.50 9.13
N ALA A 30 -10.10 24.36 7.87
CA ALA A 30 -9.95 23.13 7.12
C ALA A 30 -8.45 22.84 7.04
N PHE A 31 -7.97 21.95 7.92
CA PHE A 31 -6.66 21.37 7.78
C PHE A 31 -6.73 20.50 6.53
N LYS A 32 -6.41 21.09 5.38
CA LYS A 32 -6.25 20.39 4.13
C LYS A 32 -5.04 19.49 4.34
N ALA A 33 -5.29 18.24 4.72
CA ALA A 33 -4.25 17.23 4.75
C ALA A 33 -3.52 17.34 3.41
N PRO A 34 -2.18 17.39 3.39
CA PRO A 34 -1.49 17.26 2.14
C PRO A 34 -2.00 15.95 1.55
N ALA A 35 -2.64 16.03 0.39
CA ALA A 35 -2.75 14.87 -0.44
C ALA A 35 -1.30 14.40 -0.55
N TYR A 36 -0.99 13.24 0.01
CA TYR A 36 0.21 12.52 -0.39
C TYR A 36 -0.03 12.25 -1.87
N GLN A 37 0.40 13.21 -2.69
CA GLN A 37 0.63 12.99 -4.09
C GLN A 37 1.77 12.01 -4.07
N GLU A 38 1.43 10.71 -4.12
CA GLU A 38 2.35 9.68 -4.54
C GLU A 38 2.92 10.22 -5.84
N ALA A 39 4.13 10.79 -5.76
CA ALA A 39 4.93 11.04 -6.94
C ALA A 39 4.87 9.74 -7.74
N PRO A 40 4.63 9.78 -9.06
CA PRO A 40 4.67 8.58 -9.87
C PRO A 40 5.97 7.86 -9.49
N GLN A 41 5.86 6.73 -8.78
CA GLN A 41 7.03 5.93 -8.46
C GLN A 41 7.61 5.64 -9.83
N SER A 42 8.77 6.23 -10.12
CA SER A 42 9.42 6.12 -11.42
C SER A 42 9.41 4.64 -11.77
N ALA A 43 8.72 4.27 -12.86
CA ALA A 43 8.66 2.88 -13.28
C ALA A 43 10.09 2.34 -13.32
N PRO A 44 10.34 1.09 -12.89
CA PRO A 44 11.68 0.56 -12.86
C PRO A 44 12.30 0.68 -14.25
N ASN A 45 13.61 0.92 -14.30
CA ASN A 45 14.31 0.99 -15.57
C ASN A 45 14.27 -0.38 -16.26
N GLU A 46 13.39 -0.53 -17.23
CA GLU A 46 13.17 -1.79 -17.97
C GLU A 46 14.47 -2.34 -18.57
N ALA A 47 15.42 -1.48 -18.95
CA ALA A 47 16.70 -1.91 -19.49
C ALA A 47 17.57 -2.72 -18.49
N GLU A 48 17.32 -2.59 -17.19
CA GLU A 48 18.02 -3.31 -16.13
C GLU A 48 17.33 -4.61 -15.71
N LEU A 49 16.08 -4.80 -16.14
CA LEU A 49 15.26 -5.98 -15.83
C LEU A 49 15.39 -7.05 -16.93
N GLN A 50 15.19 -8.30 -16.55
CA GLN A 50 15.17 -9.43 -17.49
C GLN A 50 13.74 -9.72 -17.96
N GLU A 51 12.79 -9.73 -17.04
CA GLU A 51 11.36 -9.85 -17.29
C GLU A 51 10.73 -8.47 -17.43
N HIS A 52 9.72 -8.36 -18.30
CA HIS A 52 9.07 -7.09 -18.69
C HIS A 52 7.54 -7.17 -18.58
N LYS A 53 7.05 -8.02 -17.67
CA LYS A 53 5.61 -8.29 -17.53
C LYS A 53 5.03 -7.34 -16.51
N HIS A 54 3.80 -6.90 -16.73
CA HIS A 54 3.04 -6.12 -15.74
C HIS A 54 1.76 -6.84 -15.33
N TYR A 55 1.27 -6.53 -14.14
CA TYR A 55 -0.04 -6.94 -13.68
C TYR A 55 -0.78 -5.75 -13.09
N ARG A 56 -2.11 -5.86 -13.00
CA ARG A 56 -2.94 -4.88 -12.33
C ARG A 56 -3.26 -5.37 -10.92
N ASN A 57 -2.89 -4.58 -9.91
CA ASN A 57 -3.16 -4.93 -8.52
C ASN A 57 -4.63 -4.65 -8.16
N MET A 58 -5.02 -4.93 -6.91
CA MET A 58 -6.39 -4.75 -6.43
C MET A 58 -6.80 -3.27 -6.31
N ASP A 59 -5.84 -2.35 -6.17
CA ASP A 59 -6.09 -0.90 -6.25
C ASP A 59 -6.28 -0.41 -7.69
N GLY A 60 -6.13 -1.29 -8.67
CA GLY A 60 -6.20 -0.94 -10.08
C GLY A 60 -4.94 -0.27 -10.64
N LYS A 61 -3.83 -0.24 -9.89
CA LYS A 61 -2.51 0.24 -10.33
C LYS A 61 -1.82 -0.83 -11.20
N THR A 62 -1.19 -0.40 -12.31
CA THR A 62 -0.34 -1.27 -13.13
C THR A 62 1.05 -1.32 -12.52
N VAL A 63 1.49 -2.51 -12.15
CA VAL A 63 2.74 -2.77 -11.41
C VAL A 63 3.58 -3.76 -12.19
N HIS A 64 4.90 -3.58 -12.18
CA HIS A 64 5.82 -4.53 -12.77
C HIS A 64 5.78 -5.86 -12.01
N SER A 65 5.75 -6.98 -12.73
CA SER A 65 5.81 -8.32 -12.14
C SER A 65 7.19 -8.54 -11.52
N PRO A 66 7.37 -9.50 -10.59
CA PRO A 66 8.71 -9.81 -10.09
C PRO A 66 9.70 -10.08 -11.23
N ALA A 67 10.87 -9.45 -11.14
CA ALA A 67 11.89 -9.52 -12.19
C ALA A 67 13.30 -9.60 -11.63
N HIS A 68 14.16 -10.36 -12.29
CA HIS A 68 15.58 -10.40 -12.03
C HIS A 68 16.24 -9.16 -12.64
N THR A 69 17.24 -8.63 -11.94
CA THR A 69 18.09 -7.57 -12.49
C THR A 69 19.31 -8.15 -13.17
N LYS A 70 19.86 -7.44 -14.15
CA LYS A 70 21.11 -7.82 -14.82
C LYS A 70 22.33 -7.69 -13.89
N SER A 71 22.28 -6.75 -12.96
CA SER A 71 23.35 -6.48 -11.99
C SER A 71 23.25 -7.33 -10.71
N GLY A 72 22.12 -8.01 -10.50
CA GLY A 72 21.80 -8.68 -9.23
C GLY A 72 21.47 -7.74 -8.08
N GLN A 73 21.56 -6.42 -8.29
CA GLN A 73 21.24 -5.40 -7.29
C GLN A 73 19.76 -5.04 -7.32
N ALA A 74 19.25 -4.50 -6.22
CA ALA A 74 17.88 -4.02 -6.13
C ALA A 74 17.66 -2.85 -7.11
N PRO A 75 16.69 -2.96 -8.04
CA PRO A 75 16.37 -1.86 -8.93
C PRO A 75 15.56 -0.79 -8.17
N PRO A 76 15.60 0.48 -8.61
CA PRO A 76 14.75 1.52 -8.04
C PRO A 76 13.27 1.12 -8.06
N GLY A 77 12.57 1.34 -6.95
CA GLY A 77 11.14 1.07 -6.81
C GLY A 77 10.78 -0.38 -6.47
N ALA A 78 11.76 -1.29 -6.36
CA ALA A 78 11.51 -2.61 -5.78
C ALA A 78 11.18 -2.47 -4.29
N SER A 79 10.19 -3.23 -3.82
CA SER A 79 9.75 -3.27 -2.42
C SER A 79 10.22 -4.52 -1.68
N ALA A 80 10.65 -5.56 -2.40
CA ALA A 80 11.14 -6.79 -1.79
C ALA A 80 12.06 -7.57 -2.73
N LYS A 81 12.94 -8.38 -2.14
CA LYS A 81 13.65 -9.47 -2.81
C LYS A 81 12.95 -10.80 -2.50
N CYS A 82 12.62 -11.55 -3.54
CA CYS A 82 12.00 -12.87 -3.44
C CYS A 82 13.03 -13.97 -3.23
N GLY A 83 12.58 -15.14 -2.76
CA GLY A 83 13.42 -16.31 -2.51
C GLY A 83 14.08 -16.90 -3.76
N ASP A 84 13.50 -16.71 -4.94
CA ASP A 84 14.11 -17.08 -6.22
C ASP A 84 15.15 -16.07 -6.74
N GLY A 85 15.34 -14.95 -6.04
CA GLY A 85 16.27 -13.88 -6.43
C GLY A 85 15.67 -12.78 -7.29
N SER A 86 14.40 -12.88 -7.67
CA SER A 86 13.68 -11.79 -8.34
C SER A 86 13.33 -10.65 -7.37
N TYR A 87 13.15 -9.44 -7.90
CA TYR A 87 12.72 -8.26 -7.14
C TYR A 87 11.25 -7.97 -7.41
N SER A 88 10.47 -7.83 -6.34
CA SER A 88 9.04 -7.50 -6.41
C SER A 88 8.82 -5.99 -6.35
N PHE A 89 7.82 -5.53 -7.09
CA PHE A 89 7.35 -4.14 -7.10
C PHE A 89 5.96 -4.00 -6.45
N SER A 90 5.53 -5.01 -5.70
CA SER A 90 4.21 -5.05 -5.07
C SER A 90 4.05 -3.89 -4.08
N LEU A 91 2.88 -3.24 -4.12
CA LEU A 91 2.49 -2.16 -3.20
C LEU A 91 1.83 -2.70 -1.92
N HIS A 92 1.61 -4.01 -1.84
CA HIS A 92 1.03 -4.68 -0.68
C HIS A 92 1.97 -5.76 -0.17
N HIS A 93 1.94 -6.04 1.13
CA HIS A 93 2.75 -7.11 1.73
C HIS A 93 2.09 -8.49 1.61
N ARG A 94 0.75 -8.55 1.58
CA ARG A 94 0.02 -9.83 1.53
C ARG A 94 0.22 -10.50 0.18
N GLY A 95 0.78 -11.70 0.20
CA GLY A 95 0.98 -12.52 -0.99
C GLY A 95 2.21 -12.17 -1.83
N THR A 96 3.02 -11.17 -1.40
CA THR A 96 4.28 -10.82 -2.06
C THR A 96 5.21 -12.01 -2.11
N CYS A 97 5.81 -12.24 -3.29
CA CYS A 97 6.70 -13.36 -3.57
C CYS A 97 6.10 -14.77 -3.28
N SER A 98 4.78 -14.92 -3.11
CA SER A 98 4.15 -16.22 -2.81
C SER A 98 4.42 -17.30 -3.87
N ARG A 99 4.63 -16.89 -5.12
CA ARG A 99 4.99 -17.77 -6.26
C ARG A 99 6.50 -17.89 -6.48
N HIS A 100 7.28 -17.14 -5.71
CA HIS A 100 8.72 -16.89 -5.89
C HIS A 100 9.51 -17.28 -4.63
N GLY A 101 9.02 -18.28 -3.88
CA GLY A 101 9.70 -18.80 -2.68
C GLY A 101 9.51 -17.96 -1.41
N GLY A 102 8.57 -17.01 -1.40
CA GLY A 102 8.38 -16.08 -0.28
C GLY A 102 9.34 -14.90 -0.33
N VAL A 103 9.19 -13.97 0.63
CA VAL A 103 10.05 -12.79 0.72
C VAL A 103 11.32 -13.17 1.47
N ALA A 104 12.47 -12.97 0.82
CA ALA A 104 13.78 -13.11 1.45
C ALA A 104 14.15 -11.85 2.23
N GLU A 105 13.86 -10.67 1.67
CA GLU A 105 14.20 -9.37 2.25
C GLU A 105 13.19 -8.30 1.80
N TRP A 106 12.82 -7.40 2.70
CA TRP A 106 12.04 -6.19 2.38
C TRP A 106 13.00 -5.01 2.17
N LEU A 107 12.72 -4.16 1.16
CA LEU A 107 13.59 -3.06 0.72
C LEU A 107 13.00 -1.69 1.05
#